data_AF-A0A952MFE1-F1
#
_entry.id   AF-A0A952MFE1-F1
#
_cell.length_a   1.000
_cell.length_b   1.000
_cell.length_c   1.000
_cell.angle_alpha   90.00
_cell.angle_beta   90.00
_cell.angle_gamma   90.00
#
_symmetry.space_group_name_H-M   'P 1'
#
loop_
_entity.id
_entity.type
_entity.pdbx_description
1 polymer ?
#
loop_
_entity_poly.entity_id
_entity_poly.type
_entity_poly.pdbx_seq_one_letter_code
_entity_poly.pdbx_strand_id
1 'polypeptide(L)'
;MDAAKILGLVAGFLTTVAFIPQVVKTWRSKSARDLSLVMFSLFCAGVFLWMIYGFMINELPVILWNIITLMLALIILFFKLRFKDQ
;
A
#
# COMPACT_ATOMS: atom_id res chain seq x y z
N MET A 1 4.97 -25.85 -5.73
CA MET A 1 4.39 -24.65 -5.08
C MET A 1 2.90 -24.68 -5.40
N ASP A 2 2.05 -24.52 -4.39
CA ASP A 2 0.58 -24.53 -4.55
C ASP A 2 0.13 -23.42 -5.51
N ALA A 3 -0.80 -23.72 -6.43
CA ALA A 3 -1.31 -22.77 -7.41
C ALA A 3 -1.92 -21.53 -6.74
N ALA A 4 -2.56 -21.69 -5.57
CA ALA A 4 -3.08 -20.59 -4.78
C ALA A 4 -1.97 -19.62 -4.32
N LYS A 5 -0.80 -20.15 -3.93
CA LYS A 5 0.35 -19.33 -3.50
C LYS A 5 0.94 -18.54 -4.67
N ILE A 6 1.03 -19.14 -5.85
CA ILE A 6 1.48 -18.44 -7.07
C ILE A 6 0.52 -17.30 -7.40
N LEU A 7 -0.79 -17.58 -7.40
CA LEU A 7 -1.82 -16.59 -7.66
C LEU A 7 -1.76 -15.44 -6.65
N GLY A 8 -1.63 -15.75 -5.36
CA GLY A 8 -1.49 -14.75 -4.31
C GLY A 8 -0.22 -13.91 -4.45
N LEU A 9 0.90 -14.51 -4.86
CA LEU A 9 2.13 -13.79 -5.13
C LEU A 9 1.97 -12.81 -6.31
N VAL A 10 1.38 -13.25 -7.41
CA VAL A 10 1.16 -12.40 -8.60
C VAL A 10 0.13 -11.31 -8.32
N ALA A 11 -0.99 -11.64 -7.68
CA ALA A 11 -2.04 -10.68 -7.35
C ALA A 11 -1.52 -9.57 -6.42
N GLY A 12 -0.77 -9.95 -5.38
CA GLY A 12 -0.17 -8.98 -4.47
C GLY A 12 0.94 -8.16 -5.12
N PHE A 13 1.74 -8.72 -6.03
CA PHE A 13 2.72 -7.96 -6.81
C PHE A 13 2.05 -6.84 -7.63
N LEU A 14 1.02 -7.20 -8.40
CA LEU A 14 0.32 -6.25 -9.28
C LEU A 14 -0.34 -5.12 -8.48
N THR A 15 -1.03 -5.47 -7.39
CA THR A 15 -1.70 -4.48 -6.52
C THR A 15 -0.70 -3.59 -5.78
N THR A 16 0.43 -4.13 -5.31
CA THR A 16 1.46 -3.37 -4.60
C THR A 16 2.19 -2.40 -5.56
N VAL A 17 2.65 -2.90 -6.71
CA VAL A 17 3.41 -2.09 -7.68
C VAL A 17 2.56 -0.98 -8.27
N ALA A 18 1.23 -1.13 -8.34
CA ALA A 18 0.32 -0.08 -8.77
C ALA A 18 0.41 1.22 -7.92
N PHE A 19 0.93 1.16 -6.68
CA PHE A 19 1.16 2.35 -5.85
C PHE A 19 2.45 3.10 -6.22
N ILE A 20 3.43 2.46 -6.85
CA ILE A 20 4.72 3.08 -7.20
C ILE A 20 4.53 4.29 -8.13
N PRO A 21 3.75 4.21 -9.23
CA PRO A 21 3.47 5.38 -10.07
C PRO A 21 2.88 6.56 -9.28
N GLN A 22 2.00 6.28 -8.30
CA GLN A 22 1.39 7.32 -7.48
C GLN A 22 2.42 7.99 -6.54
N VAL A 23 3.29 7.20 -5.90
CA VAL A 23 4.42 7.71 -5.11
C VAL A 23 5.31 8.61 -5.95
N VAL A 24 5.72 8.14 -7.14
CA VAL A 24 6.60 8.89 -8.05
C VAL A 24 5.92 10.17 -8.53
N LYS A 25 4.64 10.10 -8.93
CA LYS A 25 3.88 11.26 -9.40
C LYS A 25 3.80 12.34 -8.32
N THR A 26 3.37 11.99 -7.11
CA THR A 26 3.27 12.94 -5.99
C THR A 26 4.63 13.50 -5.59
N TRP A 27 5.69 12.70 -5.61
CA TRP A 27 7.04 13.19 -5.34
C TRP A 27 7.54 14.17 -6.41
N ARG A 28 7.25 13.94 -7.69
CA ARG A 28 7.69 14.80 -8.79
C ARG A 28 6.86 16.09 -8.88
N SER A 29 5.54 16.00 -8.75
CA SER A 29 4.66 17.18 -8.79
C SER A 29 4.76 18.03 -7.53
N LYS A 30 5.26 17.47 -6.42
CA LYS A 30 5.23 18.10 -5.09
C LYS A 30 3.82 18.56 -4.67
N SER A 31 2.78 17.95 -5.24
CA SER A 31 1.39 18.26 -4.96
C SER A 31 0.61 17.01 -4.61
N ALA A 32 -0.11 17.07 -3.49
CA ALA A 32 -1.00 16.02 -3.00
C ALA A 32 -2.41 16.57 -2.71
N ARG A 33 -2.77 17.70 -3.31
CA ARG A 33 -4.04 18.41 -3.06
C ARG A 33 -5.25 17.50 -3.24
N ASP A 34 -5.29 16.76 -4.35
CA ASP A 34 -6.43 15.91 -4.72
C ASP A 34 -6.49 14.56 -3.99
N LEU A 35 -5.44 14.21 -3.23
CA LEU A 35 -5.43 12.95 -2.48
C LEU A 35 -6.26 13.08 -1.20
N SER A 36 -7.17 12.13 -0.97
CA SER A 36 -7.98 12.10 0.25
C SER A 36 -7.18 11.57 1.45
N LEU A 37 -7.00 12.41 2.47
CA LEU A 37 -6.31 12.03 3.71
C LEU A 37 -7.03 10.89 4.42
N VAL A 38 -8.37 10.94 4.45
CA VAL A 38 -9.21 9.94 5.11
C VAL A 38 -9.06 8.59 4.41
N MET A 39 -9.09 8.58 3.08
CA MET A 39 -8.96 7.36 2.29
C MET A 39 -7.62 6.66 2.54
N PHE A 40 -6.50 7.39 2.48
CA PHE A 40 -5.18 6.80 2.74
C PHE A 40 -5.00 6.36 4.20
N SER A 41 -5.59 7.08 5.16
CA SER A 41 -5.52 6.70 6.58
C SER A 41 -6.28 5.40 6.84
N LEU A 42 -7.51 5.29 6.32
CA LEU A 42 -8.30 4.06 6.40
C LEU A 42 -7.64 2.90 5.66
N PHE A 43 -7.05 3.17 4.49
CA PHE A 43 -6.32 2.17 3.72
C PHE A 43 -5.11 1.64 4.50
N CYS A 44 -4.29 2.52 5.11
CA CYS A 44 -3.17 2.09 5.95
C CYS A 44 -3.63 1.23 7.13
N ALA A 45 -4.70 1.64 7.82
CA ALA A 45 -5.27 0.85 8.93
C ALA A 45 -5.76 -0.53 8.45
N GLY A 46 -6.49 -0.57 7.33
CA GLY A 46 -6.98 -1.82 6.74
C GLY A 46 -5.85 -2.77 6.32
N VAL A 47 -4.83 -2.27 5.63
CA VAL A 47 -3.66 -3.07 5.22
C VAL A 47 -2.87 -3.57 6.42
N PHE A 48 -2.73 -2.75 7.48
CA PHE A 48 -2.12 -3.18 8.73
C PHE A 48 -2.90 -4.33 9.39
N LEU A 49 -4.23 -4.25 9.41
CA LEU A 49 -5.07 -5.35 9.90
C LEU A 49 -4.98 -6.60 9.02
N TRP A 50 -4.93 -6.46 7.69
CA TRP A 50 -4.70 -7.57 6.76
C TRP A 50 -3.34 -8.24 6.96
N MET A 51 -2.30 -7.46 7.28
CA MET A 51 -0.98 -7.98 7.64
C MET A 51 -1.06 -8.83 8.91
N ILE A 52 -1.71 -8.33 9.98
CA ILE A 52 -1.93 -9.10 11.21
C ILE A 52 -2.72 -10.38 10.91
N TYR A 53 -3.79 -10.28 10.13
CA TYR A 53 -4.57 -11.43 9.68
C TYR A 53 -3.69 -12.46 8.96
N GLY A 54 -2.83 -12.03 8.04
CA GLY A 54 -1.88 -12.88 7.32
C GLY A 54 -0.96 -13.66 8.27
N PHE A 55 -0.45 -13.03 9.33
CA PHE A 55 0.32 -13.71 10.38
C PHE A 55 -0.51 -14.75 11.13
N MET A 56 -1.78 -14.46 11.45
CA MET A 56 -2.66 -15.41 12.15
C MET A 56 -2.95 -16.67 11.32
N ILE A 57 -3.05 -16.54 9.99
CA ILE A 57 -3.30 -17.68 9.10
C ILE A 57 -2.03 -18.29 8.49
N ASN A 58 -0.84 -17.79 8.85
CA ASN A 58 0.45 -18.22 8.29
C ASN A 58 0.55 -18.15 6.75
N GLU A 59 -0.12 -17.18 6.11
CA GLU A 59 -0.11 -17.02 4.65
C GLU A 59 0.94 -16.00 4.19
N LEU A 60 2.10 -16.51 3.77
CA LEU A 60 3.25 -15.71 3.34
C LEU A 60 2.93 -14.65 2.26
N PRO A 61 2.16 -14.95 1.18
CA PRO A 61 1.84 -13.93 0.18
C PRO A 61 1.07 -12.75 0.78
N VAL A 62 0.13 -13.02 1.69
CA VAL A 62 -0.67 -11.97 2.35
C VAL A 62 0.23 -11.09 3.22
N ILE A 63 1.09 -11.70 4.03
CA ILE A 63 2.02 -10.97 4.91
C ILE A 63 2.97 -10.09 4.09
N LEU A 64 3.66 -10.68 3.11
CA LEU A 64 4.69 -10.02 2.32
C LEU A 64 4.13 -8.78 1.61
N TRP A 65 3.00 -8.92 0.92
CA TRP A 65 2.45 -7.83 0.11
C TRP A 65 1.81 -6.73 0.94
N ASN A 66 1.17 -7.05 2.07
CA ASN A 66 0.62 -6.02 2.95
C ASN A 66 1.74 -5.21 3.62
N ILE A 67 2.89 -5.81 3.97
CA ILE A 67 4.06 -5.05 4.47
C ILE A 67 4.53 -4.01 3.44
N ILE A 68 4.75 -4.43 2.19
CA ILE A 68 5.26 -3.53 1.14
C ILE A 68 4.22 -2.46 0.78
N THR A 69 2.95 -2.86 0.66
CA THR A 69 1.84 -1.94 0.39
C THR A 69 1.69 -0.90 1.51
N LEU A 70 1.80 -1.32 2.77
CA LEU A 70 1.73 -0.40 3.91
C LEU A 70 2.85 0.64 3.86
N MET A 71 4.09 0.24 3.54
CA MET A 71 5.19 1.19 3.38
C MET A 71 4.93 2.21 2.27
N LEU A 72 4.47 1.77 1.09
CA LEU A 72 4.14 2.69 -0.02
C LEU A 72 2.98 3.62 0.33
N ALA A 73 1.93 3.11 0.97
CA ALA A 73 0.78 3.89 1.39
C ALA A 73 1.14 4.94 2.45
N LEU A 74 2.01 4.58 3.42
CA LEU A 74 2.52 5.51 4.43
C LEU A 74 3.38 6.61 3.79
N ILE A 75 4.15 6.31 2.75
CA ILE A 75 4.90 7.34 2.00
C ILE A 75 3.93 8.32 1.32
N ILE A 76 2.85 7.83 0.70
CA ILE A 76 1.84 8.70 0.08
C ILE A 76 1.12 9.54 1.15
N LEU A 77 0.77 8.93 2.28
CA LEU A 77 0.15 9.63 3.41
C LEU A 77 1.07 10.72 3.96
N PHE A 78 2.36 10.43 4.11
CA PHE A 78 3.37 11.41 4.47
C PHE A 78 3.45 12.55 3.45
N PHE A 79 3.44 12.25 2.15
CA PHE A 79 3.38 13.28 1.11
C PHE A 79 2.11 14.12 1.17
N LYS A 80 0.95 13.52 1.48
CA LYS A 80 -0.29 14.28 1.68
C LYS A 80 -0.17 15.29 2.82
N LEU A 81 0.51 14.92 3.90
CA LEU A 81 0.75 15.81 5.04
C LEU A 81 1.80 16.89 4.73
N ARG A 82 2.82 16.57 3.92
CA ARG A 82 3.91 17.49 3.55
C ARG A 82 3.54 18.47 2.44
N PHE A 83 2.78 18.04 1.45
CA PHE A 83 2.42 18.79 0.24
C PHE A 83 0.93 19.21 0.24
N LYS A 84 0.36 19.41 1.43
CA LYS A 84 -1.08 19.64 1.63
C LYS A 84 -1.62 20.83 0.84
N ASP A 85 -0.79 21.87 0.67
CA ASP A 85 -1.19 23.19 0.16
C ASP A 85 -0.51 23.59 -1.17
N GLN A 86 0.31 22.69 -1.76
CA GLN A 86 0.81 22.84 -3.14
C GLN A 86 -0.13 22.14 -4.09
#